data_AF-A0A7C2Z401-F1
#
_entry.id   AF-A0A7C2Z401-F1
#
_cell.length_a   1.000
_cell.length_b   1.000
_cell.length_c   1.000
_cell.angle_alpha   90.00
_cell.angle_beta   90.00
_cell.angle_gamma   90.00
#
_symmetry.space_group_name_H-M   'P 1'
#
loop_
_entity.id
_entity.type
_entity.pdbx_description
1 polymer ?
#
loop_
_entity_poly.entity_id
_entity_poly.type
_entity_poly.pdbx_seq_one_letter_code
_entity_poly.pdbx_strand_id
1 'polypeptide(L)'
;MWWEWHIPLYPYIKNWDIFVCPQSSAPKPRLVEYTAADGCRANDDSPGSLLVGTFPTNAPAAITARGCSKVAPRIYGHYAKNEEFIANYGYNRTTYSGLEHNEAGWETTADVILVTESRAQSEGVPERLRSVFGTSALPFDLYPYIEPGGTNWNEVFLMISDRHSGGTNAIFADGHAKWVRYEWFYSPQGRFAISPAITRLNLPDNQTWP
;
A
#
# COMPACT_ATOMS: atom_id res chain seq x y z
N MET A 1 -2.18 11.77 3.23
CA MET A 1 -3.31 10.87 2.85
C MET A 1 -2.78 9.45 2.76
N TRP A 2 -3.11 8.64 3.77
CA TRP A 2 -2.57 7.29 3.93
C TRP A 2 -3.37 6.29 3.08
N TRP A 3 -4.68 6.24 3.34
CA TRP A 3 -5.63 5.28 2.79
C TRP A 3 -6.07 5.59 1.35
N GLU A 4 -6.10 6.87 1.01
CA GLU A 4 -6.78 7.37 -0.19
C GLU A 4 -5.82 8.10 -1.13
N TRP A 5 -4.61 7.55 -1.30
CA TRP A 5 -3.53 8.14 -2.10
C TRP A 5 -3.87 8.39 -3.57
N HIS A 6 -4.91 7.73 -4.10
CA HIS A 6 -5.39 7.93 -5.46
C HIS A 6 -6.26 9.20 -5.61
N ILE A 7 -6.75 9.79 -4.51
CA ILE A 7 -7.60 10.99 -4.53
C ILE A 7 -6.82 12.22 -5.02
N PRO A 8 -5.62 12.54 -4.52
CA PRO A 8 -4.81 13.64 -5.05
C PRO A 8 -4.50 13.52 -6.54
N LEU A 9 -4.54 12.30 -7.08
CA LEU A 9 -4.25 12.04 -8.50
C LEU A 9 -5.45 12.36 -9.41
N TYR A 10 -6.65 12.56 -8.84
CA TYR A 10 -7.88 12.80 -9.61
C TYR A 10 -7.76 13.83 -10.74
N PRO A 11 -7.13 15.01 -10.56
CA PRO A 11 -6.99 15.99 -11.64
C PRO A 11 -6.18 15.50 -12.84
N TYR A 12 -5.37 14.45 -12.66
CA TYR A 12 -4.42 13.92 -13.63
C TYR A 12 -4.87 12.60 -14.26
N ILE A 13 -5.96 12.01 -13.78
CA ILE A 13 -6.42 10.68 -14.20
C ILE A 13 -7.55 10.81 -15.20
N LYS A 14 -7.38 10.15 -16.35
CA LYS A 14 -8.40 10.04 -17.40
C LYS A 14 -9.15 8.71 -17.36
N ASN A 15 -8.57 7.70 -16.69
CA ASN A 15 -9.16 6.38 -16.57
C ASN A 15 -8.76 5.75 -15.23
N TRP A 16 -9.75 5.44 -14.39
CA TRP A 16 -9.55 4.81 -13.09
C TRP A 16 -9.18 3.31 -13.16
N ASP A 17 -9.38 2.66 -14.32
CA ASP A 17 -8.99 1.25 -14.51
C ASP A 17 -7.47 1.04 -14.39
N ILE A 18 -6.65 2.11 -14.40
CA ILE A 18 -5.21 2.03 -14.13
C ILE A 18 -4.89 1.49 -12.72
N PHE A 19 -5.83 1.58 -11.78
CA PHE A 19 -5.68 1.03 -10.43
C PHE A 19 -6.28 -0.36 -10.26
N VAL A 20 -6.61 -1.04 -11.36
CA VAL A 20 -7.23 -2.35 -11.32
C VAL A 20 -6.27 -3.39 -11.87
N CYS A 21 -5.78 -4.26 -10.99
CA CYS A 21 -5.13 -5.50 -11.41
C CYS A 21 -6.19 -6.51 -11.86
N PRO A 22 -6.13 -7.05 -13.10
CA PRO A 22 -7.12 -7.98 -13.64
C PRO A 22 -7.02 -9.40 -13.04
N GLN A 23 -5.92 -9.73 -12.35
CA GLN A 23 -5.74 -11.00 -11.66
C GLN A 23 -6.07 -10.91 -10.17
N SER A 24 -6.35 -9.71 -9.65
CA SER A 24 -6.76 -9.54 -8.26
C SER A 24 -8.08 -10.24 -8.02
N SER A 25 -8.20 -10.97 -6.91
CA SER A 25 -9.47 -11.53 -6.46
C SER A 25 -10.32 -10.55 -5.65
N ALA A 26 -9.85 -9.31 -5.45
CA ALA A 26 -10.66 -8.25 -4.86
C ALA A 26 -11.80 -7.85 -5.84
N PRO A 27 -12.95 -7.39 -5.32
CA PRO A 27 -13.99 -6.84 -6.17
C PRO A 27 -13.45 -5.67 -6.99
N LYS A 28 -13.84 -5.59 -8.28
CA LYS A 28 -13.48 -4.44 -9.12
C LYS A 28 -13.95 -3.14 -8.44
N PRO A 29 -13.10 -2.10 -8.33
CA PRO A 29 -13.50 -0.83 -7.77
C PRO A 29 -14.65 -0.22 -8.57
N ARG A 30 -15.67 0.24 -7.86
CA ARG A 30 -16.80 1.00 -8.40
C ARG A 30 -16.62 2.47 -8.08
N LEU A 31 -17.14 3.32 -8.94
CA LEU A 31 -17.11 4.77 -8.72
C LEU A 31 -18.19 5.18 -7.71
N VAL A 32 -17.82 6.08 -6.80
CA VAL A 32 -18.73 6.71 -5.85
C VAL A 32 -18.55 8.22 -5.92
N GLU A 33 -19.68 8.93 -6.02
CA GLU A 33 -19.72 10.38 -6.03
C GLU A 33 -19.82 10.96 -4.62
N TYR A 34 -19.00 11.98 -4.36
CA TYR A 34 -18.97 12.77 -3.15
C TYR A 34 -19.18 14.24 -3.50
N THR A 35 -20.08 14.88 -2.75
CA THR A 35 -20.42 16.29 -2.88
C THR A 35 -20.11 16.99 -1.56
N ALA A 36 -19.95 18.31 -1.60
CA ALA A 36 -19.70 19.08 -0.38
C ALA A 36 -20.81 18.93 0.67
N ALA A 37 -22.07 18.70 0.23
CA ALA A 37 -23.22 18.52 1.09
C ALA A 37 -23.19 17.21 1.89
N ASP A 38 -22.44 16.20 1.41
CA ASP A 38 -22.32 14.92 2.11
C ASP A 38 -21.50 15.03 3.40
N GLY A 39 -20.67 16.07 3.53
CA GLY A 39 -19.78 16.26 4.69
C GLY A 39 -18.68 15.19 4.83
N CYS A 40 -18.47 14.35 3.81
CA CYS A 40 -17.48 13.28 3.81
C CYS A 40 -16.06 13.83 3.71
N ARG A 41 -15.14 13.24 4.47
CA ARG A 41 -13.73 13.65 4.52
C ARG A 41 -12.78 12.49 4.27
N ALA A 42 -11.63 12.81 3.70
CA ALA A 42 -10.49 11.91 3.62
C ALA A 42 -9.95 11.61 5.03
N ASN A 43 -9.22 10.50 5.15
CA ASN A 43 -8.50 10.10 6.35
C ASN A 43 -7.06 10.63 6.30
N ASP A 44 -6.94 11.95 6.23
CA ASP A 44 -5.73 12.76 6.40
C ASP A 44 -5.79 13.55 7.72
N ASP A 45 -4.79 14.41 7.94
CA ASP A 45 -4.62 15.19 9.16
C ASP A 45 -5.89 15.97 9.54
N SER A 46 -6.20 15.99 10.84
CA SER A 46 -7.46 16.55 11.34
C SER A 46 -7.66 18.01 10.94
N PRO A 47 -8.84 18.41 10.42
CA PRO A 47 -10.12 17.67 10.36
C PRO A 47 -10.29 16.75 9.14
N GLY A 48 -9.32 16.70 8.25
CA GLY A 48 -9.34 15.97 6.99
C GLY A 48 -9.99 16.74 5.84
N SER A 49 -9.48 16.54 4.64
CA SER A 49 -9.90 17.24 3.42
C SER A 49 -11.30 16.81 2.99
N LEU A 50 -12.15 17.76 2.58
CA LEU A 50 -13.50 17.47 2.10
C LEU A 50 -13.43 16.69 0.79
N LEU A 51 -14.17 15.59 0.72
CA LEU A 51 -14.26 14.77 -0.49
C LEU A 51 -15.29 15.39 -1.43
N VAL A 52 -14.79 15.89 -2.57
CA VAL A 52 -15.63 16.41 -3.66
C VAL A 52 -15.11 15.83 -4.97
N GLY A 53 -15.94 15.05 -5.65
CA GLY A 53 -15.58 14.37 -6.88
C GLY A 53 -16.07 12.92 -6.92
N THR A 54 -15.63 12.19 -7.93
CA THR A 54 -15.98 10.77 -8.12
C THR A 54 -14.73 9.91 -8.01
N PHE A 55 -14.70 9.04 -7.01
CA PHE A 55 -13.51 8.23 -6.67
C PHE A 55 -13.83 6.73 -6.67
N PRO A 56 -12.89 5.87 -7.09
CA PRO A 56 -13.04 4.43 -7.06
C PRO A 56 -12.98 3.87 -5.64
N THR A 57 -13.77 2.84 -5.38
CA THR A 57 -13.73 2.07 -4.13
C THR A 57 -14.21 0.64 -4.33
N ASN A 58 -13.57 -0.31 -3.66
CA ASN A 58 -14.10 -1.65 -3.44
C ASN A 58 -14.22 -1.95 -1.93
N ALA A 59 -14.19 -0.91 -1.10
CA ALA A 59 -14.35 -1.05 0.34
C ALA A 59 -15.72 -1.65 0.69
N PRO A 60 -15.80 -2.54 1.71
CA PRO A 60 -17.06 -3.02 2.24
C PRO A 60 -17.94 -1.86 2.72
N ALA A 61 -19.27 -2.03 2.67
CA ALA A 61 -20.21 -0.97 3.06
C ALA A 61 -20.06 -0.51 4.53
N ALA A 62 -19.50 -1.35 5.39
CA ALA A 62 -19.21 -1.03 6.78
C ALA A 62 -18.03 -0.04 6.96
N ILE A 63 -17.18 0.12 5.94
CA ILE A 63 -16.04 1.03 5.96
C ILE A 63 -16.48 2.36 5.33
N THR A 64 -16.79 3.35 6.17
CA THR A 64 -17.29 4.66 5.73
C THR A 64 -16.18 5.71 5.67
N ALA A 65 -16.37 6.72 4.82
CA ALA A 65 -15.56 7.92 4.83
C ALA A 65 -15.75 8.68 6.16
N ARG A 66 -14.75 9.48 6.55
CA ARG A 66 -14.79 10.21 7.82
C ARG A 66 -15.91 11.26 7.79
N GLY A 67 -16.69 11.33 8.87
CA GLY A 67 -17.72 12.37 9.05
C GLY A 67 -19.02 12.15 8.29
N CYS A 68 -19.20 11.02 7.59
CA CYS A 68 -20.44 10.70 6.87
C CYS A 68 -20.69 9.18 6.82
N SER A 69 -21.82 8.76 6.25
CA SER A 69 -22.19 7.33 6.09
C SER A 69 -21.90 6.76 4.70
N LYS A 70 -21.30 7.53 3.78
CA LYS A 70 -20.89 7.01 2.48
C LYS A 70 -19.67 6.10 2.64
N VAL A 71 -19.59 5.07 1.81
CA VAL A 71 -18.43 4.15 1.76
C VAL A 71 -17.13 4.92 1.57
N ALA A 72 -16.03 4.46 2.16
CA ALA A 72 -14.73 5.10 2.04
C ALA A 72 -14.14 4.92 0.63
N PRO A 73 -13.48 5.94 0.05
CA PRO A 73 -12.77 5.82 -1.22
C PRO A 73 -11.43 5.08 -1.03
N ARG A 74 -11.49 3.76 -0.89
CA ARG A 74 -10.34 2.89 -0.64
C ARG A 74 -10.31 1.73 -1.64
N ILE A 75 -9.13 1.40 -2.15
CA ILE A 75 -8.92 0.35 -3.16
C ILE A 75 -8.06 -0.77 -2.57
N TYR A 76 -8.70 -1.88 -2.23
CA TYR A 76 -8.08 -3.07 -1.64
C TYR A 76 -7.62 -4.05 -2.72
N GLY A 77 -6.48 -4.70 -2.47
CA GLY A 77 -6.01 -5.86 -3.25
C GLY A 77 -5.59 -5.59 -4.70
N HIS A 78 -5.45 -4.32 -5.10
CA HIS A 78 -4.94 -3.96 -6.42
C HIS A 78 -3.54 -3.35 -6.29
N TYR A 79 -3.43 -2.04 -6.08
CA TYR A 79 -2.16 -1.34 -5.93
C TYR A 79 -2.09 -0.64 -4.58
N ALA A 80 -0.94 -0.74 -3.94
CA ALA A 80 -0.64 -0.13 -2.66
C ALA A 80 0.53 0.84 -2.82
N LYS A 81 0.39 2.02 -2.21
CA LYS A 81 1.49 2.95 -2.02
C LYS A 81 2.36 2.49 -0.84
N ASN A 82 3.67 2.64 -0.94
CA ASN A 82 4.63 2.30 0.11
C ASN A 82 4.67 3.37 1.21
N GLU A 83 3.56 3.54 1.94
CA GLU A 83 3.41 4.63 2.90
C GLU A 83 4.32 4.47 4.12
N GLU A 84 4.63 3.23 4.54
CA GLU A 84 5.57 2.99 5.63
C GLU A 84 6.95 3.59 5.34
N PHE A 85 7.42 3.48 4.10
CA PHE A 85 8.63 4.16 3.68
C PHE A 85 8.43 5.68 3.56
N ILE A 86 7.40 6.14 2.86
CA ILE A 86 7.22 7.56 2.52
C ILE A 86 6.95 8.42 3.76
N ALA A 87 6.16 7.94 4.71
CA ALA A 87 5.68 8.72 5.83
C ALA A 87 6.39 8.40 7.16
N ASN A 88 6.82 7.14 7.38
CA ASN A 88 7.23 6.70 8.72
C ASN A 88 8.74 6.54 8.92
N TYR A 89 9.44 5.89 7.99
CA TYR A 89 10.89 5.61 8.10
C TYR A 89 11.78 6.39 7.15
N GLY A 90 11.27 6.76 5.98
CA GLY A 90 12.03 7.46 4.97
C GLY A 90 13.30 6.73 4.56
N TYR A 91 14.20 7.47 3.93
CA TYR A 91 15.44 6.91 3.40
C TYR A 91 16.49 6.62 4.46
N ASN A 92 16.49 7.33 5.59
CA ASN A 92 17.58 7.29 6.57
C ASN A 92 17.17 6.91 8.00
N ARG A 93 15.90 6.96 8.38
CA ARG A 93 15.54 6.69 9.77
C ARG A 93 15.31 5.21 10.04
N THR A 94 16.01 4.76 11.07
CA THR A 94 15.90 3.41 11.61
C THR A 94 14.98 3.34 12.81
N THR A 95 14.07 4.30 12.97
CA THR A 95 13.08 4.37 14.06
C THR A 95 11.85 5.08 13.51
N TYR A 96 10.67 4.60 13.85
CA TYR A 96 9.40 5.24 13.49
C TYR A 96 9.40 6.74 13.84
N SER A 97 9.08 7.60 12.87
CA SER A 97 8.91 9.05 13.10
C SER A 97 7.52 9.59 12.74
N GLY A 98 6.84 8.98 11.77
CA GLY A 98 5.58 9.47 11.23
C GLY A 98 5.69 10.81 10.50
N LEU A 99 6.90 11.27 10.18
CA LEU A 99 7.19 12.61 9.65
C LEU A 99 8.22 12.61 8.50
N GLU A 100 8.45 11.48 7.82
CA GLU A 100 9.54 11.31 6.83
C GLU A 100 9.22 11.76 5.39
N HIS A 101 8.27 12.68 5.23
CA HIS A 101 7.90 13.32 3.94
C HIS A 101 9.00 14.27 3.41
N ASN A 102 10.20 13.75 3.19
CA ASN A 102 11.37 14.49 2.69
C ASN A 102 12.04 13.74 1.54
N GLU A 103 11.29 13.56 0.46
CA GLU A 103 11.70 12.84 -0.75
C GLU A 103 12.91 13.49 -1.44
N ALA A 104 13.11 14.80 -1.22
CA ALA A 104 14.25 15.54 -1.74
C ALA A 104 15.61 15.03 -1.22
N GLY A 105 15.61 14.38 -0.05
CA GLY A 105 16.81 13.81 0.56
C GLY A 105 17.07 12.34 0.20
N TRP A 106 16.25 11.73 -0.66
CA TRP A 106 16.40 10.32 -1.01
C TRP A 106 17.51 10.12 -2.02
N GLU A 107 18.42 9.21 -1.70
CA GLU A 107 19.44 8.75 -2.64
C GLU A 107 18.90 7.50 -3.36
N THR A 108 19.47 7.13 -4.50
CA THR A 108 19.09 5.89 -5.22
C THR A 108 17.60 5.77 -5.52
N THR A 109 16.95 6.85 -5.99
CA THR A 109 15.49 6.83 -6.27
C THR A 109 15.07 5.77 -7.30
N ALA A 110 15.99 5.33 -8.16
CA ALA A 110 15.78 4.20 -9.06
C ALA A 110 15.70 2.84 -8.33
N ASP A 111 16.13 2.73 -7.08
CA ASP A 111 16.14 1.46 -6.35
C ASP A 111 14.99 1.34 -5.35
N VAL A 112 14.20 2.40 -5.15
CA VAL A 112 13.13 2.44 -4.14
C VAL A 112 11.75 2.37 -4.76
N ILE A 113 10.91 1.47 -4.25
CA ILE A 113 9.53 1.23 -4.72
C ILE A 113 8.57 2.16 -4.00
N LEU A 114 7.75 2.88 -4.79
CA LEU A 114 6.66 3.72 -4.28
C LEU A 114 5.30 3.04 -4.39
N VAL A 115 5.09 2.24 -5.43
CA VAL A 115 3.81 1.55 -5.66
C VAL A 115 4.10 0.14 -6.14
N THR A 116 3.42 -0.84 -5.58
CA THR A 116 3.40 -2.21 -6.09
C THR A 116 2.01 -2.80 -5.89
N GLU A 117 1.77 -3.94 -6.53
CA GLU A 117 0.51 -4.63 -6.32
C GLU A 117 0.39 -5.20 -4.90
N SER A 118 -0.78 -4.98 -4.31
CA SER A 118 -1.15 -5.55 -3.02
C SER A 118 -2.03 -6.78 -3.19
N ARG A 119 -1.92 -7.67 -2.21
CA ARG A 119 -2.69 -8.90 -2.13
C ARG A 119 -4.11 -8.62 -1.64
N ALA A 120 -5.08 -9.30 -2.25
CA ALA A 120 -6.48 -9.25 -1.80
C ALA A 120 -6.74 -10.29 -0.69
N GLN A 121 -7.70 -10.01 0.20
CA GLN A 121 -8.04 -10.89 1.33
C GLN A 121 -8.31 -12.34 0.91
N SER A 122 -8.99 -12.52 -0.22
CA SER A 122 -9.36 -13.83 -0.76
C SER A 122 -8.20 -14.60 -1.42
N GLU A 123 -7.02 -14.00 -1.58
CA GLU A 123 -5.83 -14.65 -2.17
C GLU A 123 -5.05 -15.48 -1.14
N GLY A 124 -5.39 -15.36 0.15
CA GLY A 124 -4.81 -16.16 1.23
C GLY A 124 -3.34 -15.86 1.53
N VAL A 125 -2.70 -16.68 2.35
CA VAL A 125 -1.28 -16.54 2.71
C VAL A 125 -0.40 -17.26 1.67
N PRO A 126 0.66 -16.61 1.14
CA PRO A 126 1.64 -17.22 0.25
C PRO A 126 2.23 -18.49 0.85
N GLU A 127 2.49 -19.52 0.03
CA GLU A 127 2.96 -20.82 0.50
C GLU A 127 4.14 -20.72 1.48
N ARG A 128 5.13 -19.87 1.15
CA ARG A 128 6.32 -19.63 1.98
C ARG A 128 6.00 -19.07 3.37
N LEU A 129 4.91 -18.33 3.51
CA LEU A 129 4.50 -17.67 4.75
C LEU A 129 3.44 -18.47 5.54
N ARG A 130 2.88 -19.55 4.97
CA ARG A 130 1.87 -20.37 5.67
C ARG A 130 2.39 -20.99 6.96
N SER A 131 3.64 -21.44 6.97
CA SER A 131 4.29 -21.99 8.18
C SER A 131 4.60 -20.91 9.22
N VAL A 132 4.79 -19.67 8.79
CA VAL A 132 5.05 -18.51 9.65
C VAL A 132 3.77 -18.06 10.35
N PHE A 133 2.68 -17.90 9.59
CA PHE A 133 1.39 -17.42 10.13
C PHE A 133 0.51 -18.55 10.67
N GLY A 134 0.84 -19.82 10.41
CA GLY A 134 0.05 -20.97 10.84
C GLY A 134 -1.32 -21.08 10.18
N THR A 135 -1.55 -20.34 9.10
CA THR A 135 -2.84 -20.27 8.39
C THR A 135 -2.62 -20.08 6.89
N SER A 136 -3.57 -20.57 6.10
CA SER A 136 -3.66 -20.32 4.66
C SER A 136 -4.60 -19.15 4.33
N ALA A 137 -5.40 -18.68 5.29
CA ALA A 137 -6.28 -17.53 5.16
C ALA A 137 -5.63 -16.28 5.76
N LEU A 138 -5.81 -15.13 5.10
CA LEU A 138 -5.30 -13.87 5.63
C LEU A 138 -6.02 -13.51 6.95
N PRO A 139 -5.28 -13.17 8.01
CA PRO A 139 -5.86 -12.90 9.33
C PRO A 139 -6.64 -11.58 9.39
N PHE A 140 -6.47 -10.68 8.42
CA PHE A 140 -7.13 -9.38 8.31
C PHE A 140 -7.18 -8.92 6.85
N ASP A 141 -8.05 -7.95 6.55
CA ASP A 141 -8.00 -7.22 5.28
C ASP A 141 -6.67 -6.48 5.18
N LEU A 142 -5.86 -6.83 4.17
CA LEU A 142 -4.63 -6.11 3.90
C LEU A 142 -5.00 -4.70 3.43
N TYR A 143 -4.45 -3.70 4.11
CA TYR A 143 -4.78 -2.30 3.89
C TYR A 143 -4.34 -1.80 2.49
N PRO A 144 -4.93 -0.69 1.96
CA PRO A 144 -4.68 -0.20 0.59
C PRO A 144 -3.31 0.49 0.40
N TYR A 145 -2.34 0.14 1.23
CA TYR A 145 -0.97 0.67 1.26
C TYR A 145 -0.06 -0.39 1.93
N ILE A 146 1.25 -0.25 1.84
CA ILE A 146 2.19 -1.14 2.53
C ILE A 146 2.36 -0.63 3.97
N GLU A 147 1.67 -1.26 4.92
CA GLU A 147 1.83 -1.21 6.38
C GLU A 147 0.75 -2.09 7.06
N PRO A 148 0.96 -2.65 8.27
CA PRO A 148 0.37 -1.95 9.42
C PRO A 148 1.08 -2.18 10.77
N GLY A 149 1.55 -1.09 11.39
CA GLY A 149 1.72 -0.88 12.83
C GLY A 149 2.24 -2.05 13.67
N GLY A 150 3.53 -2.06 13.98
CA GLY A 150 4.22 -3.22 14.58
C GLY A 150 4.89 -4.11 13.52
N THR A 151 5.03 -3.56 12.31
CA THR A 151 5.51 -4.18 11.09
C THR A 151 6.81 -4.96 11.27
N ASN A 152 6.83 -6.21 10.81
CA ASN A 152 8.05 -6.96 10.50
C ASN A 152 8.10 -7.32 9.00
N TRP A 153 9.21 -7.89 8.54
CA TRP A 153 9.34 -8.22 7.12
C TRP A 153 8.31 -9.26 6.65
N ASN A 154 7.94 -10.24 7.46
CA ASN A 154 6.91 -11.22 7.08
C ASN A 154 5.56 -10.55 6.78
N GLU A 155 5.19 -9.54 7.55
CA GLU A 155 3.94 -8.78 7.33
C GLU A 155 4.02 -7.96 6.05
N VAL A 156 5.14 -7.28 5.78
CA VAL A 156 5.37 -6.59 4.50
C VAL A 156 5.23 -7.57 3.32
N PHE A 157 5.88 -8.72 3.40
CA PHE A 157 5.84 -9.71 2.34
C PHE A 157 4.44 -10.31 2.17
N LEU A 158 3.67 -10.43 3.25
CA LEU A 158 2.27 -10.87 3.20
C LEU A 158 1.40 -9.92 2.37
N MET A 159 1.67 -8.61 2.44
CA MET A 159 0.92 -7.60 1.71
C MET A 159 1.19 -7.58 0.22
N ILE A 160 2.40 -7.96 -0.20
CA ILE A 160 2.81 -7.91 -1.60
C ILE A 160 2.18 -9.07 -2.37
N SER A 161 1.60 -8.74 -3.52
CA SER A 161 1.04 -9.71 -4.45
C SER A 161 2.13 -10.60 -5.08
N ASP A 162 1.80 -11.88 -5.28
CA ASP A 162 2.58 -12.87 -6.04
C ASP A 162 1.84 -13.30 -7.32
N ARG A 163 0.94 -12.45 -7.83
CA ARG A 163 0.18 -12.65 -9.07
C ARG A 163 1.11 -12.67 -10.29
N HIS A 164 0.57 -12.60 -11.50
CA HIS A 164 1.33 -12.39 -12.74
C HIS A 164 2.52 -13.34 -12.92
N SER A 165 2.29 -14.64 -12.74
CA SER A 165 3.31 -15.70 -12.81
C SER A 165 4.35 -15.67 -11.68
N GLY A 166 3.93 -15.37 -10.45
CA GLY A 166 4.78 -15.40 -9.26
C GLY A 166 5.54 -14.08 -9.03
N GLY A 167 4.94 -12.95 -9.35
CA GLY A 167 5.55 -11.63 -9.26
C GLY A 167 4.57 -10.47 -9.27
N THR A 168 5.08 -9.26 -9.47
CA THR A 168 4.27 -8.04 -9.45
C THR A 168 4.97 -6.94 -10.23
N ASN A 169 4.18 -5.99 -10.74
CA ASN A 169 4.71 -4.73 -11.23
C ASN A 169 5.02 -3.80 -10.06
N ALA A 170 6.24 -3.27 -10.02
CA ALA A 170 6.65 -2.26 -9.07
C ALA A 170 7.03 -0.97 -9.80
N ILE A 171 6.61 0.17 -9.26
CA ILE A 171 6.93 1.52 -9.73
C ILE A 171 7.93 2.13 -8.75
N PHE A 172 9.04 2.62 -9.29
CA PHE A 172 10.16 3.15 -8.54
C PHE A 172 10.08 4.68 -8.40
N ALA A 173 10.83 5.25 -7.46
CA ALA A 173 10.73 6.66 -7.11
C ALA A 173 11.22 7.62 -8.20
N ASP A 174 12.03 7.16 -9.14
CA ASP A 174 12.38 7.89 -10.36
C ASP A 174 11.32 7.80 -11.47
N GLY A 175 10.25 7.04 -11.25
CA GLY A 175 9.12 6.87 -12.16
C GLY A 175 9.20 5.68 -13.11
N HIS A 176 10.28 4.89 -13.12
CA HIS A 176 10.30 3.68 -13.93
C HIS A 176 9.46 2.56 -13.32
N ALA A 177 9.08 1.59 -14.15
CA ALA A 177 8.34 0.40 -13.71
C ALA A 177 9.06 -0.87 -14.13
N LYS A 178 9.00 -1.90 -13.28
CA LYS A 178 9.63 -3.20 -13.53
C LYS A 178 8.76 -4.31 -12.97
N TRP A 179 8.67 -5.42 -13.70
CA TRP A 179 8.15 -6.66 -13.16
C TRP A 179 9.23 -7.35 -12.32
N VAL A 180 8.89 -7.69 -11.07
CA VAL A 180 9.78 -8.36 -10.13
C VAL A 180 9.14 -9.65 -9.63
N ARG A 181 9.95 -10.69 -9.49
CA ARG A 181 9.53 -11.96 -8.88
C ARG A 181 9.22 -11.73 -7.40
N TYR A 182 8.22 -12.44 -6.88
CA TYR A 182 7.85 -12.35 -5.47
C TYR A 182 9.03 -12.74 -4.56
N GLU A 183 9.86 -13.71 -4.98
CA GLU A 183 11.02 -14.12 -4.22
C GLU A 183 12.12 -13.06 -4.13
N TRP A 184 12.15 -12.11 -5.07
CA TRP A 184 13.15 -11.04 -5.08
C TRP A 184 13.01 -10.11 -3.87
N PHE A 185 11.78 -9.91 -3.35
CA PHE A 185 11.55 -9.07 -2.17
C PHE A 185 12.28 -9.56 -0.91
N TYR A 186 12.62 -10.85 -0.85
CA TYR A 186 13.37 -11.42 0.28
C TYR A 186 14.87 -11.13 0.23
N SER A 187 15.40 -10.77 -0.94
CA SER A 187 16.81 -10.43 -1.12
C SER A 187 17.17 -9.10 -0.44
N PRO A 188 18.45 -8.84 -0.16
CA PRO A 188 18.89 -7.54 0.33
C PRO A 188 18.44 -6.38 -0.57
N GLN A 189 18.44 -6.57 -1.90
CA GLN A 189 18.02 -5.56 -2.86
C GLN A 189 16.51 -5.32 -2.80
N GLY A 190 15.71 -6.38 -2.69
CA GLY A 190 14.26 -6.27 -2.57
C GLY A 190 13.82 -5.60 -1.27
N ARG A 191 14.48 -5.93 -0.16
CA ARG A 191 14.27 -5.26 1.13
C ARG A 191 14.65 -3.79 1.06
N PHE A 192 15.81 -3.50 0.48
CA PHE A 192 16.28 -2.12 0.28
C PHE A 192 15.25 -1.32 -0.53
N ALA A 193 14.70 -1.94 -1.57
CA ALA A 193 13.68 -1.30 -2.40
C ALA A 193 12.38 -0.99 -1.66
N ILE A 194 12.03 -1.74 -0.62
CA ILE A 194 10.86 -1.44 0.22
C ILE A 194 11.21 -0.42 1.29
N SER A 195 12.30 -0.62 2.03
CA SER A 195 12.73 0.29 3.10
C SER A 195 14.26 0.24 3.25
N PRO A 196 14.99 1.21 2.65
CA PRO A 196 16.44 1.31 2.76
C PRO A 196 16.91 1.36 4.22
N ALA A 197 16.28 2.19 5.03
CA ALA A 197 16.70 2.41 6.41
C ALA A 197 16.54 1.15 7.27
N ILE A 198 15.42 0.43 7.13
CA ILE A 198 15.21 -0.80 7.89
C ILE A 198 16.09 -1.95 7.37
N THR A 199 16.35 -2.00 6.07
CA THR A 199 17.26 -3.01 5.51
C THR A 199 18.66 -2.93 6.12
N ARG A 200 19.17 -1.72 6.41
CA ARG A 200 20.49 -1.52 7.03
C ARG A 200 20.59 -2.10 8.45
N LEU A 201 19.46 -2.27 9.14
CA LEU A 201 19.43 -2.89 10.46
C LEU A 201 19.60 -4.41 10.42
N ASN A 202 19.44 -5.04 9.24
CA ASN A 202 19.57 -6.48 9.04
C ASN A 202 18.74 -7.31 10.04
N LEU A 203 17.50 -6.89 10.26
CA LEU A 203 16.59 -7.54 11.21
C LEU A 203 16.10 -8.91 10.69
N PRO A 204 15.90 -9.91 11.57
CA PRO A 204 15.17 -11.12 11.25
C PRO A 204 13.75 -10.85 10.74
N ASP A 205 13.19 -11.77 9.96
CA ASP A 205 11.90 -11.52 9.28
C ASP A 205 10.71 -11.35 10.22
N ASN A 206 10.80 -11.93 11.41
CA ASN A 206 9.77 -11.89 12.46
C ASN A 206 10.03 -10.82 13.52
N GLN A 207 11.12 -10.06 13.42
CA GLN A 207 11.40 -8.99 14.35
C GLN A 207 10.67 -7.73 13.92
N THR A 208 9.85 -7.20 14.84
CA THR A 208 9.19 -5.90 14.68
C THR A 208 10.23 -4.80 14.45
N TRP A 209 9.94 -3.95 13.48
CA TRP A 209 10.74 -2.78 13.16
C TRP A 209 10.65 -1.75 14.30
N PRO A 210 11.77 -1.05 14.58
CA PRO A 210 11.90 -0.12 15.71
C PRO A 210 11.17 1.22 15.59
#